data_AF-A0A3N4S8F8-F1
#
_entry.id   AF-A0A3N4S8F8-F1
#
_cell.length_a   1.000
_cell.length_b   1.000
_cell.length_c   1.000
_cell.angle_alpha   90.00
_cell.angle_beta   90.00
_cell.angle_gamma   90.00
#
_symmetry.space_group_name_H-M   'P 1'
#
loop_
_entity.id
_entity.type
_entity.pdbx_description
1 polymer ?
#
loop_
_entity_poly.entity_id
_entity_poly.type
_entity_poly.pdbx_seq_one_letter_code
_entity_poly.pdbx_strand_id
1 'polypeptide(L)'
;MPATAKGTKKTAAKRPPRKTAPAPVVEPAEDGPEVVRLTTDPDKAEVRIPLFSIDGKEYSIPARPRLNVALQFMHMTRKQGDTTAMDFLLEKLLGTDGYQALREYDALTPEHFAKITAIASEVTLGALEAPKA
;
A
#
# COMPACT_ATOMS: atom_id res chain seq x y z
N MET A 1 -44.77 22.57 43.76
CA MET A 1 -45.26 23.03 42.44
C MET A 1 -44.26 22.58 41.39
N PRO A 2 -44.64 21.67 40.48
CA PRO A 2 -44.22 21.85 39.09
C PRO A 2 -45.42 21.78 38.15
N ALA A 3 -45.49 22.76 37.26
CA ALA A 3 -46.57 22.99 36.32
C ALA A 3 -46.49 22.05 35.10
N THR A 4 -47.68 21.63 34.66
CA THR A 4 -47.96 21.01 33.37
C THR A 4 -47.79 22.02 32.24
N ALA A 5 -47.20 21.64 31.10
CA ALA A 5 -47.51 22.25 29.82
C ALA A 5 -47.35 21.26 28.65
N LYS A 6 -48.34 21.34 27.76
CA LYS A 6 -48.74 20.45 26.67
C LYS A 6 -48.17 21.00 25.34
N GLY A 7 -47.88 20.12 24.39
CA GLY A 7 -47.07 20.43 23.20
C GLY A 7 -47.75 21.17 22.04
N THR A 8 -46.98 21.37 20.96
CA THR A 8 -47.52 21.65 19.61
C THR A 8 -46.57 21.18 18.50
N LYS A 9 -47.17 21.00 17.32
CA LYS A 9 -46.80 20.17 16.17
C LYS A 9 -45.76 20.77 15.19
N LYS A 10 -44.98 19.86 14.58
CA LYS A 10 -44.78 19.66 13.12
C LYS A 10 -44.28 20.85 12.27
N THR A 11 -43.05 20.72 11.78
CA THR A 11 -42.63 21.24 10.46
C THR A 11 -41.61 20.31 9.83
N ALA A 12 -42.01 19.72 8.69
CA ALA A 12 -41.14 18.97 7.81
C ALA A 12 -40.19 19.94 7.09
N ALA A 13 -38.88 19.68 7.15
CA ALA A 13 -37.91 20.33 6.28
C ALA A 13 -37.32 19.26 5.34
N LYS A 14 -37.96 19.15 4.16
CA LYS A 14 -37.39 18.48 2.98
C LYS A 14 -36.12 19.22 2.54
N ARG A 15 -35.00 18.50 2.43
CA ARG A 15 -33.81 18.96 1.69
C ARG A 15 -32.86 17.77 1.46
N PRO A 16 -32.13 17.76 0.35
CA PRO A 16 -32.53 17.51 -1.04
C PRO A 16 -32.18 16.06 -1.46
N PRO A 17 -32.63 15.56 -2.63
CA PRO A 17 -32.18 14.26 -3.12
C PRO A 17 -30.65 14.27 -3.27
N ARG A 18 -30.00 13.28 -2.65
CA ARG A 18 -28.59 12.94 -2.86
C ARG A 18 -28.42 12.81 -4.37
N LYS A 19 -27.74 13.77 -5.01
CA LYS A 19 -27.30 13.65 -6.39
C LYS A 19 -26.60 12.30 -6.49
N THR A 20 -27.25 11.37 -7.16
CA THR A 20 -26.64 10.16 -7.67
C THR A 20 -25.39 10.62 -8.40
N ALA A 21 -24.22 10.27 -7.84
CA ALA A 21 -22.99 10.36 -8.59
C ALA A 21 -23.25 9.63 -9.92
N PRO A 22 -22.99 10.24 -11.08
CA PRO A 22 -23.18 9.55 -12.34
C PRO A 22 -22.32 8.29 -12.28
N ALA A 23 -22.94 7.14 -12.54
CA ALA A 23 -22.21 5.92 -12.82
C ALA A 23 -21.20 6.22 -13.94
N PRO A 24 -19.99 5.66 -13.91
CA PRO A 24 -19.01 5.87 -14.96
C PRO A 24 -19.64 5.42 -16.28
N VAL A 25 -19.94 6.38 -17.15
CA VAL A 25 -20.29 6.11 -18.54
C VAL A 25 -18.98 5.69 -19.20
N VAL A 26 -18.84 4.39 -19.43
CA VAL A 26 -17.80 3.88 -20.32
C VAL A 26 -18.30 4.18 -21.73
N GLU A 27 -17.82 5.27 -22.32
CA GLU A 27 -17.93 5.46 -23.76
C GLU A 27 -16.98 4.45 -24.43
N PRO A 28 -17.49 3.49 -25.23
CA PRO A 28 -16.62 2.59 -25.97
C PRO A 28 -15.89 3.42 -27.04
N ALA A 29 -14.58 3.58 -26.89
CA ALA A 29 -13.74 4.18 -27.91
C ALA A 29 -13.70 3.24 -29.12
N GLU A 30 -14.17 3.73 -30.26
CA GLU A 30 -14.02 3.06 -31.55
C GLU A 30 -12.53 2.97 -31.91
N ASP A 31 -12.06 1.74 -32.16
CA ASP A 31 -10.84 1.34 -32.89
C ASP A 31 -9.52 2.10 -32.57
N GLY A 32 -9.09 2.05 -31.31
CA GLY A 32 -7.75 2.47 -30.86
C GLY A 32 -7.31 1.70 -29.61
N PRO A 33 -6.01 1.69 -29.26
CA PRO A 33 -5.53 0.96 -28.08
C PRO A 33 -6.26 1.44 -26.82
N GLU A 34 -6.74 0.49 -26.00
CA GLU A 34 -7.45 0.78 -24.76
C GLU A 34 -6.54 1.56 -23.80
N VAL A 35 -6.85 2.85 -23.59
CA VAL A 35 -6.05 3.71 -22.71
C VAL A 35 -6.46 3.49 -21.26
N VAL A 36 -5.60 2.83 -20.48
CA VAL A 36 -5.77 2.68 -19.03
C VAL A 36 -5.54 4.02 -18.33
N ARG A 37 -6.59 4.61 -17.76
CA ARG A 37 -6.51 5.86 -16.97
C ARG A 37 -6.27 5.53 -15.49
N LEU A 38 -5.17 6.03 -14.93
CA LEU A 38 -4.80 5.84 -13.52
C LEU A 38 -5.21 7.08 -12.70
N THR A 39 -5.86 6.86 -11.56
CA THR A 39 -6.19 7.91 -10.58
C THR A 39 -5.52 7.62 -9.24
N THR A 40 -5.08 8.68 -8.55
CA THR A 40 -4.44 8.55 -7.23
C THR A 40 -5.48 8.37 -6.14
N ASP A 41 -5.34 7.30 -5.36
CA ASP A 41 -6.10 7.10 -4.12
C ASP A 41 -5.12 7.03 -2.93
N PRO A 42 -5.06 8.07 -2.07
CA PRO A 42 -4.08 8.16 -1.01
C PRO A 42 -4.41 7.29 0.23
N ASP A 43 -5.65 6.80 0.36
CA ASP A 43 -6.19 6.21 1.60
C ASP A 43 -6.11 4.68 1.65
N LYS A 44 -5.39 4.05 0.72
CA LYS A 44 -5.25 2.59 0.70
C LYS A 44 -4.38 2.11 1.86
N ALA A 45 -5.02 1.73 2.96
CA ALA A 45 -4.39 1.09 4.11
C ALA A 45 -3.62 -0.17 3.67
N GLU A 46 -2.36 -0.26 4.07
CA GLU A 46 -1.46 -1.32 3.67
C GLU A 46 -1.40 -2.38 4.79
N VAL A 47 -1.77 -3.62 4.46
CA VAL A 47 -1.62 -4.75 5.39
C VAL A 47 -0.14 -5.06 5.50
N ARG A 48 0.42 -5.03 6.71
CA ARG A 48 1.83 -5.35 6.97
C ARG A 48 1.96 -6.73 7.62
N ILE A 49 3.01 -7.45 7.25
CA ILE A 49 3.37 -8.77 7.77
C ILE A 49 4.75 -8.71 8.42
N PRO A 50 4.96 -9.43 9.54
CA PRO A 50 6.25 -9.48 10.21
C PRO A 50 7.30 -10.16 9.33
N LEU A 51 8.50 -9.58 9.28
CA LEU A 51 9.63 -10.10 8.51
C LEU A 51 10.73 -10.65 9.41
N PHE A 52 11.15 -9.86 10.40
CA PHE A 52 12.17 -10.23 11.37
C PHE A 52 11.98 -9.45 12.66
N SER A 53 12.65 -9.89 13.73
CA SER A 53 12.66 -9.21 15.01
C SER A 53 14.09 -9.09 15.53
N ILE A 54 14.42 -7.94 16.10
CA ILE A 54 15.73 -7.66 16.73
C ILE A 54 15.42 -7.23 18.17
N ASP A 55 16.00 -7.92 19.16
CA ASP A 55 15.84 -7.61 20.59
C ASP A 55 14.38 -7.42 21.05
N GLY A 56 13.46 -8.21 20.50
CA GLY A 56 12.03 -8.14 20.81
C GLY A 56 11.25 -7.04 20.08
N LYS A 57 11.91 -6.21 19.27
CA LYS A 57 11.26 -5.27 18.35
C LYS A 57 11.02 -5.94 17.00
N GLU A 58 9.75 -6.05 16.62
CA GLU A 58 9.33 -6.66 15.36
C GLU A 58 9.30 -5.64 14.22
N TYR A 59 9.89 -6.02 13.10
CA TYR A 59 9.91 -5.24 11.87
C TYR A 59 9.09 -5.95 10.80
N SER A 60 8.21 -5.18 10.17
CA SER A 60 7.24 -5.68 9.21
C SER A 60 7.39 -5.02 7.85
N ILE A 61 6.95 -5.72 6.80
CA ILE A 61 6.88 -5.21 5.43
C ILE A 61 5.43 -5.27 4.93
N PRO A 62 5.07 -4.48 3.91
CA PRO A 62 3.80 -4.64 3.22
C PRO A 62 3.59 -6.06 2.70
N ALA A 63 2.44 -6.66 3.00
CA ALA A 63 2.03 -7.93 2.40
C ALA A 63 1.81 -7.81 0.88
N ARG A 64 1.50 -6.58 0.42
CA ARG A 64 1.38 -6.22 -0.99
C ARG A 64 2.03 -4.89 -1.24
N PRO A 65 3.32 -4.89 -1.61
CA PRO A 65 4.02 -3.67 -1.99
C PRO A 65 3.31 -2.98 -3.15
N ARG A 66 3.40 -1.65 -3.17
CA ARG A 66 2.89 -0.87 -4.30
C ARG A 66 3.65 -1.26 -5.57
N LEU A 67 2.93 -1.49 -6.68
CA LEU A 67 3.53 -1.91 -7.96
C LEU A 67 4.59 -0.94 -8.48
N ASN A 68 4.49 0.36 -8.16
CA ASN A 68 5.52 1.34 -8.52
C ASN A 68 6.88 1.06 -7.87
N VAL A 69 6.92 0.46 -6.68
CA VAL A 69 8.15 0.04 -6.01
C VAL A 69 8.77 -1.15 -6.73
N ALA A 70 7.96 -2.12 -7.15
CA ALA A 70 8.44 -3.28 -7.92
C ALA A 70 9.02 -2.86 -9.29
N LEU A 71 8.37 -1.92 -9.98
CA LEU A 71 8.87 -1.36 -11.23
C LEU A 71 10.18 -0.57 -11.05
N GLN A 72 10.28 0.21 -9.97
CA GLN A 72 11.52 0.90 -9.60
C GLN A 72 12.66 -0.08 -9.32
N PHE A 73 12.38 -1.15 -8.57
CA PHE A 73 13.34 -2.21 -8.31
C PHE A 73 13.89 -2.80 -9.61
N MET A 74 13.01 -3.22 -10.54
CA MET A 74 13.43 -3.72 -11.85
C MET A 74 14.25 -2.70 -12.66
N HIS A 75 13.90 -1.42 -12.59
CA HIS A 75 14.64 -0.35 -13.26
C HIS A 75 16.06 -0.20 -12.69
N MET A 76 16.20 -0.22 -11.37
CA MET A 76 17.49 -0.12 -10.68
C MET A 76 18.34 -1.36 -10.94
N THR A 77 17.77 -2.56 -10.88
CA THR A 77 18.49 -3.79 -11.20
C THR A 77 19.15 -3.72 -12.58
N ARG A 78 18.41 -3.22 -13.59
CA ARG A 78 18.95 -3.07 -14.95
C ARG A 78 20.05 -2.01 -15.08
N LYS A 79 20.04 -0.97 -14.26
CA LYS A 79 20.97 0.17 -14.39
C LYS A 79 22.20 0.07 -13.47
N GLN A 80 22.02 -0.44 -12.27
CA GLN A 80 22.96 -0.33 -11.16
C GLN A 80 23.31 -1.69 -10.54
N GLY A 81 22.72 -2.77 -11.06
CA GLY A 81 22.91 -4.13 -10.57
C GLY A 81 21.98 -4.49 -9.39
N ASP A 82 21.95 -5.78 -9.08
CA ASP A 82 21.04 -6.36 -8.09
C ASP A 82 21.25 -5.82 -6.67
N THR A 83 22.51 -5.62 -6.26
CA THR A 83 22.83 -5.20 -4.89
C THR A 83 22.22 -3.84 -4.55
N THR A 84 22.38 -2.85 -5.43
CA THR A 84 21.84 -1.50 -5.22
C THR A 84 20.32 -1.47 -5.28
N ALA A 85 19.73 -2.32 -6.12
CA ALA A 85 18.28 -2.43 -6.23
C ALA A 85 17.67 -3.10 -4.99
N MET A 86 18.31 -4.13 -4.45
CA MET A 86 17.91 -4.78 -3.19
C MET A 86 17.97 -3.82 -2.01
N ASP A 87 19.01 -3.00 -1.94
CA ASP A 87 19.18 -1.97 -0.92
C ASP A 87 18.00 -0.99 -0.92
N PHE A 88 17.67 -0.45 -2.09
CA PHE A 88 16.50 0.40 -2.29
C PHE A 88 15.20 -0.31 -1.91
N LEU A 89 15.04 -1.57 -2.30
CA LEU A 89 13.82 -2.33 -2.04
C LEU A 89 13.59 -2.51 -0.53
N LEU A 90 14.64 -2.91 0.20
CA LEU A 90 14.56 -3.07 1.65
C LEU A 90 14.22 -1.76 2.34
N GLU A 91 14.82 -0.64 1.95
CA GLU A 91 14.49 0.69 2.48
C GLU A 91 13.01 1.04 2.27
N LYS A 92 12.46 0.78 1.07
CA LYS A 92 11.05 1.08 0.77
C LYS A 92 10.05 0.16 1.47
N LEU A 93 10.40 -1.10 1.68
CA LEU A 93 9.51 -2.05 2.34
C LEU A 93 9.53 -1.92 3.86
N LEU A 94 10.72 -1.90 4.46
CA LEU A 94 10.89 -1.82 5.92
C LEU A 94 10.63 -0.41 6.44
N GLY A 95 10.76 0.59 5.57
CA GLY A 95 10.81 1.99 5.98
C GLY A 95 12.14 2.30 6.69
N THR A 96 12.31 3.58 7.03
CA THR A 96 13.57 4.09 7.58
C THR A 96 13.99 3.37 8.87
N ASP A 97 13.06 3.14 9.79
CA ASP A 97 13.34 2.52 11.10
C ASP A 97 13.77 1.04 10.96
N GLY A 98 13.06 0.24 10.18
CA GLY A 98 13.41 -1.18 10.01
C GLY A 98 14.67 -1.40 9.18
N TYR A 99 14.90 -0.57 8.17
CA TYR A 99 16.12 -0.64 7.38
C TYR A 99 17.36 -0.17 8.16
N GLN A 100 17.23 0.89 8.97
CA GLN A 100 18.29 1.33 9.87
C GLN A 100 18.62 0.26 10.91
N ALA A 101 17.60 -0.33 11.55
CA ALA A 101 17.81 -1.40 12.52
C ALA A 101 18.54 -2.60 11.92
N LEU A 102 18.22 -2.99 10.68
CA LEU A 102 18.91 -4.06 9.98
C LEU A 102 20.39 -3.71 9.71
N ARG A 103 20.69 -2.45 9.36
CA ARG A 103 22.05 -1.97 9.08
C ARG A 103 22.92 -1.79 10.31
N GLU A 104 22.32 -1.43 11.43
CA GLU A 104 23.02 -1.20 12.70
C GLU A 104 23.21 -2.49 13.50
N TYR A 105 22.59 -3.59 13.08
CA TYR A 105 22.73 -4.89 13.71
C TYR A 105 24.05 -5.57 13.34
N ASP A 106 25.03 -5.49 14.24
CA ASP A 106 26.41 -6.00 14.03
C ASP A 106 26.48 -7.52 13.84
N ALA A 107 25.58 -8.28 14.50
CA ALA A 107 25.53 -9.74 14.41
C ALA A 107 24.72 -10.25 13.19
N LEU A 108 24.55 -9.44 12.15
CA LEU A 108 23.86 -9.84 10.93
C LEU A 108 24.70 -10.84 10.13
N THR A 109 24.25 -12.09 10.06
CA THR A 109 24.94 -13.13 9.28
C THR A 109 24.51 -13.07 7.81
N PRO A 110 25.34 -13.60 6.88
CA PRO A 110 24.97 -13.72 5.47
C PRO A 110 23.67 -14.52 5.26
N GLU A 111 23.42 -15.52 6.11
CA GLU A 111 22.23 -16.36 6.06
C GLU A 111 20.96 -15.57 6.46
N HIS A 112 21.04 -14.74 7.50
CA HIS A 112 19.95 -13.86 7.89
C HIS A 112 19.62 -12.87 6.78
N PHE A 113 20.66 -12.24 6.20
CA PHE A 113 20.49 -11.29 5.12
C PHE A 113 19.91 -11.93 3.85
N ALA A 114 20.39 -13.11 3.47
CA ALA A 114 19.86 -13.88 2.34
C ALA A 114 18.38 -14.24 2.55
N LYS A 115 17.99 -14.63 3.77
CA LYS A 115 16.59 -14.96 4.08
C LYS A 115 15.67 -13.74 4.01
N ILE A 116 16.11 -12.61 4.57
CA ILE A 116 15.36 -11.34 4.56
C ILE A 116 15.16 -10.84 3.12
N THR A 117 16.23 -10.85 2.32
CA THR A 117 16.18 -10.42 0.92
C THR A 117 15.35 -11.36 0.05
N ALA A 118 15.41 -12.67 0.28
CA ALA A 118 14.56 -13.65 -0.42
C ALA A 118 13.07 -13.40 -0.17
N ILE A 119 12.66 -13.20 1.09
CA ILE A 119 11.25 -12.92 1.42
C ILE A 119 10.82 -11.58 0.82
N ALA A 120 11.64 -10.53 0.94
CA ALA A 120 11.34 -9.21 0.40
C ALA A 120 11.17 -9.21 -1.13
N SER A 121 12.05 -9.92 -1.84
CA SER A 121 11.96 -10.07 -3.30
C SER A 121 10.75 -10.90 -3.72
N GLU A 122 10.46 -12.02 -3.04
CA GLU A 122 9.28 -12.86 -3.31
C GLU A 122 7.99 -12.07 -3.14
N VAL A 123 7.83 -11.32 -2.05
CA VAL A 123 6.64 -10.49 -1.79
C VAL A 123 6.47 -9.40 -2.84
N THR A 124 7.59 -8.81 -3.30
CA THR A 124 7.57 -7.74 -4.29
C THR A 124 7.26 -8.25 -5.70
N LEU A 125 7.87 -9.36 -6.11
CA LEU A 125 7.67 -9.96 -7.43
C LEU A 125 6.33 -10.69 -7.50
N GLY A 126 5.91 -11.37 -6.43
CA GLY A 126 4.59 -11.98 -6.34
C GLY A 126 3.44 -10.97 -6.45
N ALA A 127 3.66 -9.71 -6.03
CA ALA A 127 2.70 -8.64 -6.24
C ALA A 127 2.55 -8.22 -7.71
N LEU A 128 3.54 -8.49 -8.58
CA LEU A 128 3.42 -8.28 -10.03
C LEU A 128 2.62 -9.41 -10.70
N GLU A 129 2.76 -10.64 -10.22
CA GLU A 129 2.12 -11.83 -10.81
C GLU A 129 0.67 -12.05 -10.37
N ALA A 130 0.26 -11.44 -9.26
CA ALA A 130 -1.11 -11.53 -8.75
C ALA A 130 -1.91 -10.24 -9.02
N PRO A 131 -2.41 -10.01 -10.25
CA PRO A 131 -3.51 -9.08 -10.45
C PRO A 131 -4.72 -9.66 -9.73
N LYS A 132 -4.95 -9.25 -8.49
CA LYS A 132 -6.20 -9.61 -7.82
C LYS A 132 -7.33 -8.86 -8.53
N ALA A 133 -7.96 -9.56 -9.47
CA ALA A 133 -9.31 -9.27 -9.97
C ALA A 133 -10.31 -9.26 -8.81
#